data_AF-A0A4Q5YSD4-F1
#
_entry.id   AF-A0A4Q5YSD4-F1
#
_cell.length_a   1.000
_cell.length_b   1.000
_cell.length_c   1.000
_cell.angle_alpha   90.00
_cell.angle_beta   90.00
_cell.angle_gamma   90.00
#
_symmetry.space_group_name_H-M   'P 1'
#
loop_
_entity.id
_entity.type
_entity.pdbx_description
1 polymer ?
#
loop_
_entity_poly.entity_id
_entity_poly.type
_entity_poly.pdbx_seq_one_letter_code
_entity_poly.pdbx_strand_id
1 'polypeptide(L)'
;MIKLSYMRLLALICLVLSIGALSSCKKDNDDVNDGKVHLLSFGPTGARHGDTLRFIGQNLNKVTSIQFTGTNAVVEQKDFKQQTPELILLVVPATAEKGYVTLKSSDGDIVTKTILNLNVKTSGSITSMVKQAKHGENITISGSYMNWVTRVTFPKNRMVSTFVSKSFDQLIVQVPADAESGPLVLTFAGTDSIDIQTKDTLRLTMPQITGMNPNPVDTSANLTITGTNLDLVSSVSFANVTNPVTNFVSQTATQLVVKVPSTALRGKLTFGIKNSTLTVQSPVDLTLNTLPPLADFAVPIYTDALQNSFQDWSYTNTHDFTNTGRVRQGTRAIKAEYAGNGYQGITFHHGGSGVSTTGYTKLEFSVYADAAANGQKLQIITNGAYGGPTPQVTLIGGAWTTFSVPLSTMGSPATITEIVLQGANFQGTVYIDHVGLRQ
;
A
#
# COMPACT_ATOMS: atom_id res chain seq x y z
N MET A 1 -21.32 -108.08 8.78
CA MET A 1 -22.47 -107.26 8.31
C MET A 1 -22.22 -105.83 8.79
N ILE A 2 -21.45 -104.99 8.10
CA ILE A 2 -21.72 -104.19 6.89
C ILE A 2 -22.83 -103.13 7.07
N LYS A 3 -22.38 -101.86 7.18
CA LYS A 3 -22.83 -100.61 6.53
C LYS A 3 -21.75 -99.56 6.87
N LEU A 4 -20.80 -99.10 6.03
CA LEU A 4 -20.89 -98.43 4.72
C LEU A 4 -22.14 -97.53 4.65
N SER A 5 -22.08 -96.21 4.44
CA SER A 5 -21.26 -95.44 3.50
C SER A 5 -21.64 -93.97 3.71
N TYR A 6 -20.72 -93.05 4.03
CA TYR A 6 -20.86 -91.58 3.76
C TYR A 6 -19.55 -90.82 3.98
N MET A 7 -18.64 -91.31 4.82
CA MET A 7 -17.42 -90.57 5.19
C MET A 7 -16.29 -90.63 4.14
N ARG A 8 -16.27 -91.66 3.27
CA ARG A 8 -15.29 -91.76 2.17
C ARG A 8 -15.72 -91.05 0.89
N LEU A 9 -17.01 -90.75 0.73
CA LEU A 9 -17.51 -90.00 -0.43
C LEU A 9 -17.21 -88.49 -0.30
N LEU A 10 -17.26 -87.95 0.93
CA LEU A 10 -16.91 -86.55 1.21
C LEU A 10 -15.40 -86.28 1.08
N ALA A 11 -14.55 -87.22 1.51
CA ALA A 11 -13.10 -87.07 1.41
C ALA A 11 -12.60 -87.14 -0.04
N LEU A 12 -13.26 -87.93 -0.91
CA LEU A 12 -12.92 -88.00 -2.33
C LEU A 12 -13.38 -86.75 -3.10
N ILE A 13 -14.50 -86.13 -2.71
CA ILE A 13 -14.97 -84.86 -3.30
C ILE A 13 -14.05 -83.69 -2.90
N CYS A 14 -13.53 -83.65 -1.68
CA CYS A 14 -12.55 -82.62 -1.27
C CYS A 14 -11.15 -82.81 -1.89
N LEU A 15 -10.73 -84.03 -2.21
CA LEU A 15 -9.44 -84.29 -2.87
C LEU A 15 -9.49 -84.01 -4.39
N VAL A 16 -10.66 -84.16 -5.03
CA VAL A 16 -10.84 -83.84 -6.47
C VAL A 16 -11.09 -82.35 -6.70
N LEU A 17 -11.66 -81.62 -5.71
CA LEU A 17 -11.80 -80.15 -5.76
C LEU A 17 -10.48 -79.40 -5.47
N SER A 18 -9.49 -80.04 -4.85
CA SER A 18 -8.16 -79.44 -4.61
C SER A 18 -7.20 -79.58 -5.81
N ILE A 19 -7.55 -80.40 -6.82
CA ILE A 19 -6.76 -80.54 -8.06
C ILE A 19 -7.36 -79.68 -9.21
N GLY A 20 -8.60 -79.17 -9.06
CA GLY A 20 -9.29 -78.37 -10.09
C GLY A 20 -9.16 -76.85 -9.98
N ALA A 21 -8.47 -76.31 -8.97
CA ALA A 21 -8.37 -74.86 -8.73
C ALA A 21 -6.99 -74.24 -9.08
N LEU A 22 -6.14 -74.95 -9.84
CA LEU A 22 -4.89 -74.42 -10.40
C LEU A 22 -4.99 -74.09 -11.90
N SER A 23 -6.15 -73.65 -12.38
CA SER A 23 -6.31 -73.17 -13.76
C SER A 23 -7.27 -71.99 -13.85
N SER A 24 -6.82 -70.86 -13.30
CA SER A 24 -7.31 -69.52 -13.61
C SER A 24 -6.24 -68.55 -13.09
N CYS A 25 -5.44 -67.84 -13.87
CA CYS A 25 -5.50 -67.46 -15.27
C CYS A 25 -4.28 -68.00 -16.02
N LYS A 26 -4.48 -68.60 -17.19
CA LYS A 26 -3.47 -68.53 -18.25
C LYS A 26 -3.34 -67.06 -18.61
N LYS A 27 -2.23 -66.46 -18.21
CA LYS A 27 -1.75 -65.20 -18.76
C LYS A 27 -1.58 -65.47 -20.26
N ASP A 28 -2.33 -64.76 -21.10
CA ASP A 28 -2.01 -64.74 -22.53
C ASP A 28 -0.54 -64.35 -22.65
N ASN A 29 0.24 -65.27 -23.21
CA ASN A 29 1.65 -65.09 -23.47
C ASN A 29 1.82 -64.05 -24.58
N ASP A 30 1.76 -62.78 -24.18
CA ASP A 30 2.41 -61.69 -24.91
C ASP A 30 3.92 -61.61 -24.54
N ASP A 31 4.49 -62.68 -23.97
CA ASP A 31 5.94 -62.85 -23.80
C ASP A 31 6.59 -63.12 -25.15
N VAL A 32 6.55 -62.12 -26.03
CA VAL A 32 7.56 -61.98 -27.06
C VAL A 32 8.79 -61.44 -26.33
N ASN A 33 9.62 -62.33 -25.80
CA ASN A 33 11.01 -61.97 -25.52
C ASN A 33 11.71 -61.75 -26.87
N ASP A 34 11.43 -60.60 -27.49
CA ASP A 34 11.98 -60.13 -28.77
C ASP A 34 13.47 -59.75 -28.66
N GLY A 35 14.09 -60.11 -27.54
CA GLY A 35 15.45 -59.74 -27.18
C GLY A 35 15.61 -58.28 -26.76
N LYS A 36 14.58 -57.43 -26.84
CA LYS A 36 14.67 -56.02 -26.47
C LYS A 36 14.35 -55.79 -25.01
N VAL A 37 14.78 -54.65 -24.49
CA VAL A 37 14.44 -54.23 -23.14
C VAL A 37 12.94 -53.89 -23.09
N HIS A 38 12.23 -54.40 -22.09
CA HIS A 38 10.84 -54.04 -21.82
C HIS A 38 10.68 -53.63 -20.36
N LEU A 39 10.11 -52.46 -20.11
CA LEU A 39 9.76 -52.02 -18.75
C LEU A 39 8.27 -52.30 -18.49
N LEU A 40 7.99 -53.15 -17.52
CA LEU A 40 6.62 -53.51 -17.12
C LEU A 40 6.10 -52.62 -15.99
N SER A 41 6.94 -52.33 -14.99
CA SER A 41 6.57 -51.45 -13.88
C SER A 41 7.80 -50.87 -13.18
N PHE A 42 7.62 -49.77 -12.45
CA PHE A 42 8.62 -49.25 -11.54
C PHE A 42 7.97 -48.62 -10.31
N GLY A 43 8.71 -48.55 -9.20
CA GLY A 43 8.21 -47.99 -7.94
C GLY A 43 9.15 -48.21 -6.75
N PRO A 44 8.73 -47.92 -5.52
CA PRO A 44 7.37 -47.53 -5.13
C PRO A 44 7.00 -46.10 -5.52
N THR A 45 5.69 -45.82 -5.60
CA THR A 45 5.17 -44.44 -5.63
C THR A 45 5.44 -43.76 -4.29
N GLY A 46 5.73 -42.46 -4.31
CA GLY A 46 6.05 -41.72 -3.09
C GLY A 46 7.47 -41.96 -2.53
N ALA A 47 8.36 -42.58 -3.32
CA ALA A 47 9.77 -42.71 -2.99
C ALA A 47 10.41 -41.33 -2.69
N ARG A 48 11.38 -41.32 -1.80
CA ARG A 48 12.19 -40.15 -1.45
C ARG A 48 13.54 -40.22 -2.16
N HIS A 49 14.23 -39.10 -2.22
CA HIS A 49 15.66 -39.09 -2.53
C HIS A 49 16.42 -40.00 -1.55
N GLY A 50 17.32 -40.86 -2.06
CA GLY A 50 18.01 -41.86 -1.25
C GLY A 50 17.26 -43.18 -1.07
N ASP A 51 15.96 -43.25 -1.37
CA ASP A 51 15.22 -44.52 -1.32
C ASP A 51 15.64 -45.45 -2.47
N THR A 52 15.32 -46.73 -2.33
CA THR A 52 15.58 -47.71 -3.40
C THR A 52 14.36 -47.82 -4.32
N LEU A 53 14.53 -47.47 -5.59
CA LEU A 53 13.55 -47.76 -6.64
C LEU A 53 13.81 -49.14 -7.24
N ARG A 54 12.71 -49.76 -7.65
CA ARG A 54 12.64 -51.07 -8.32
C ARG A 54 12.09 -50.85 -9.72
N PHE A 55 12.74 -51.42 -10.72
CA PHE A 55 12.26 -51.50 -12.09
C PHE A 55 12.10 -52.99 -12.44
N ILE A 56 10.91 -53.38 -12.87
CA ILE A 56 10.55 -54.77 -13.20
C ILE A 56 10.25 -54.85 -14.68
N GLY A 57 10.83 -55.83 -15.37
CA GLY A 57 10.81 -55.87 -16.82
C GLY A 57 11.36 -57.16 -17.42
N GLN A 58 11.81 -57.07 -18.67
CA GLN A 58 12.50 -58.12 -19.41
C GLN A 58 13.78 -57.55 -20.04
N ASN A 59 14.81 -58.40 -20.14
CA ASN A 59 16.14 -58.04 -20.64
C ASN A 59 16.76 -56.81 -19.97
N LEU A 60 16.40 -56.54 -18.71
CA LEU A 60 16.88 -55.35 -17.97
C LEU A 60 18.38 -55.38 -17.69
N ASN A 61 19.04 -56.54 -17.82
CA ASN A 61 20.50 -56.65 -17.77
C ASN A 61 21.23 -55.90 -18.90
N LYS A 62 20.51 -55.46 -19.95
CA LYS A 62 21.05 -54.64 -21.04
C LYS A 62 21.01 -53.13 -20.76
N VAL A 63 20.37 -52.70 -19.67
CA VAL A 63 20.29 -51.28 -19.30
C VAL A 63 21.66 -50.80 -18.82
N THR A 64 22.15 -49.71 -19.40
CA THR A 64 23.48 -49.13 -19.17
C THR A 64 23.44 -47.89 -18.26
N SER A 65 22.31 -47.19 -18.22
CA SER A 65 22.06 -46.13 -17.24
C SER A 65 20.57 -45.83 -17.11
N ILE A 66 20.19 -45.17 -16.02
CA ILE A 66 18.84 -44.68 -15.79
C ILE A 66 18.91 -43.17 -15.54
N GLN A 67 18.28 -42.42 -16.44
CA GLN A 67 18.17 -40.96 -16.41
C GLN A 67 16.84 -40.54 -15.76
N PHE A 68 16.93 -39.79 -14.68
CA PHE A 68 15.81 -39.10 -14.04
C PHE A 68 15.64 -37.70 -14.64
N THR A 69 14.45 -37.11 -14.46
CA THR A 69 14.29 -35.67 -14.68
C THR A 69 15.14 -34.92 -13.64
N GLY A 70 15.79 -33.82 -14.02
CA GLY A 70 16.67 -33.01 -13.16
C GLY A 70 18.11 -32.91 -13.67
N THR A 71 18.81 -31.84 -13.31
CA THR A 71 20.19 -31.58 -13.76
C THR A 71 21.15 -32.62 -13.17
N ASN A 72 21.89 -33.34 -14.02
CA ASN A 72 22.81 -34.42 -13.64
C ASN A 72 22.15 -35.54 -12.82
N ALA A 73 20.86 -35.82 -13.05
CA ALA A 73 20.11 -36.87 -12.36
C ALA A 73 20.25 -38.24 -13.05
N VAL A 74 21.47 -38.74 -13.18
CA VAL A 74 21.78 -40.03 -13.84
C VAL A 74 22.31 -41.03 -12.82
N VAL A 75 21.87 -42.28 -12.94
CA VAL A 75 22.46 -43.42 -12.24
C VAL A 75 23.06 -44.36 -13.28
N GLU A 76 24.38 -44.50 -13.25
CA GLU A 76 25.10 -45.39 -14.17
C GLU A 76 24.95 -46.85 -13.76
N GLN A 77 25.10 -47.78 -14.71
CA GLN A 77 24.94 -49.22 -14.46
C GLN A 77 25.77 -49.72 -13.28
N LYS A 78 27.00 -49.22 -13.12
CA LYS A 78 27.90 -49.58 -12.01
C LYS A 78 27.35 -49.22 -10.63
N ASP A 79 26.43 -48.26 -10.56
CA ASP A 79 25.84 -47.74 -9.32
C ASP A 79 24.45 -48.37 -9.04
N PHE A 80 24.01 -49.32 -9.87
CA PHE A 80 22.84 -50.14 -9.56
C PHE A 80 23.13 -51.05 -8.36
N LYS A 81 22.20 -51.09 -7.42
CA LYS A 81 22.26 -52.00 -6.26
C LYS A 81 22.10 -53.46 -6.67
N GLN A 82 21.32 -53.70 -7.72
CA GLN A 82 21.10 -55.03 -8.29
C GLN A 82 20.66 -54.86 -9.74
N GLN A 83 21.12 -55.76 -10.61
CA GLN A 83 20.65 -55.85 -11.98
C GLN A 83 20.58 -57.32 -12.40
N THR A 84 19.39 -57.75 -12.80
CA THR A 84 19.11 -59.05 -13.42
C THR A 84 18.30 -58.81 -14.70
N PRO A 85 18.03 -59.85 -15.53
CA PRO A 85 17.15 -59.68 -16.69
C PRO A 85 15.74 -59.17 -16.36
N GLU A 86 15.27 -59.36 -15.13
CA GLU A 86 13.89 -59.06 -14.73
C GLU A 86 13.78 -57.89 -13.73
N LEU A 87 14.89 -57.49 -13.11
CA LEU A 87 14.90 -56.53 -12.01
C LEU A 87 16.12 -55.61 -12.04
N ILE A 88 15.89 -54.30 -11.89
CA ILE A 88 16.91 -53.34 -11.47
C ILE A 88 16.52 -52.72 -10.13
N LEU A 89 17.47 -52.67 -9.20
CA LEU A 89 17.38 -51.89 -7.97
C LEU A 89 18.41 -50.77 -8.01
N LEU A 90 18.01 -49.55 -7.67
CA LEU A 90 18.94 -48.41 -7.58
C LEU A 90 18.48 -47.41 -6.52
N VAL A 91 19.38 -46.49 -6.15
CA VAL A 91 19.07 -45.38 -5.24
C VAL A 91 18.59 -44.17 -6.04
N VAL A 92 17.48 -43.55 -5.63
CA VAL A 92 17.02 -42.29 -6.23
C VAL A 92 18.08 -41.20 -6.01
N PRO A 93 18.65 -40.62 -7.09
CA PRO A 93 19.70 -39.62 -6.95
C PRO A 93 19.12 -38.34 -6.34
N ALA A 94 19.90 -37.61 -5.53
CA ALA A 94 19.47 -36.38 -4.85
C ALA A 94 19.00 -35.29 -5.82
N THR A 95 19.51 -35.28 -7.04
CA THR A 95 19.17 -34.33 -8.10
C THR A 95 17.90 -34.70 -8.89
N ALA A 96 17.26 -35.83 -8.59
CA ALA A 96 16.02 -36.22 -9.26
C ALA A 96 14.87 -35.24 -8.97
N GLU A 97 14.12 -34.91 -10.01
CA GLU A 97 12.95 -34.05 -9.99
C GLU A 97 11.70 -34.83 -10.41
N LYS A 98 10.54 -34.21 -10.25
CA LYS A 98 9.27 -34.76 -10.75
C LYS A 98 9.32 -34.84 -12.28
N GLY A 99 9.16 -36.03 -12.84
CA GLY A 99 9.09 -36.21 -14.28
C GLY A 99 9.22 -37.66 -14.71
N TYR A 100 9.41 -37.88 -16.01
CA TYR A 100 9.62 -39.21 -16.56
C TYR A 100 11.04 -39.70 -16.27
N VAL A 101 11.18 -41.02 -16.22
CA VAL A 101 12.48 -41.70 -16.07
C VAL A 101 12.78 -42.42 -17.39
N THR A 102 14.04 -42.42 -17.82
CA THR A 102 14.47 -43.04 -19.07
C THR A 102 15.52 -44.10 -18.79
N LEU A 103 15.25 -45.35 -19.20
CA LEU A 103 16.21 -46.44 -19.19
C LEU A 103 16.99 -46.38 -20.51
N LYS A 104 18.32 -46.28 -20.43
CA LYS A 104 19.22 -46.24 -21.58
C LYS A 104 19.77 -47.64 -21.85
N SER A 105 19.72 -48.09 -23.10
CA SER A 105 20.31 -49.37 -23.51
C SER A 105 20.91 -49.26 -24.91
N SER A 106 21.77 -50.21 -25.29
CA SER A 106 22.30 -50.30 -26.66
C SER A 106 21.21 -50.47 -27.71
N ASP A 107 20.08 -51.05 -27.32
CA ASP A 107 18.98 -51.41 -28.22
C ASP A 107 17.94 -50.28 -28.34
N GLY A 108 18.15 -49.16 -27.63
CA GLY A 108 17.30 -47.97 -27.61
C GLY A 108 16.91 -47.51 -26.20
N ASP A 109 16.28 -46.34 -26.14
CA ASP A 109 15.81 -45.72 -24.91
C ASP A 109 14.36 -46.09 -24.60
N ILE A 110 14.06 -46.32 -23.32
CA ILE A 110 12.70 -46.55 -22.84
C ILE A 110 12.33 -45.46 -21.84
N VAL A 111 11.36 -44.63 -22.20
CA VAL A 111 10.78 -43.63 -21.31
C VAL A 111 9.62 -44.26 -20.53
N THR A 112 9.55 -44.02 -19.22
CA THR A 112 8.43 -44.49 -18.39
C THR A 112 7.10 -43.92 -18.88
N LYS A 113 6.02 -44.70 -18.75
CA LYS A 113 4.66 -44.21 -19.08
C LYS A 113 4.06 -43.35 -17.98
N THR A 114 4.48 -43.53 -16.73
CA THR A 114 4.04 -42.73 -15.59
C THR A 114 5.15 -41.79 -15.13
N ILE A 115 4.74 -40.63 -14.62
CA ILE A 115 5.63 -39.63 -14.02
C ILE A 115 6.06 -40.15 -12.64
N LEU A 116 7.36 -40.17 -12.39
CA LEU A 116 7.89 -40.31 -11.05
C LEU A 116 7.66 -38.99 -10.31
N ASN A 117 6.94 -39.07 -9.19
CA ASN A 117 6.84 -37.98 -8.24
C ASN A 117 7.48 -38.42 -6.93
N LEU A 118 8.30 -37.55 -6.35
CA LEU A 118 9.09 -37.86 -5.16
C LEU A 118 8.47 -37.22 -3.93
N ASN A 119 8.59 -37.87 -2.79
CA ASN A 119 8.21 -37.28 -1.51
C ASN A 119 9.40 -36.52 -0.92
N VAL A 120 9.27 -35.20 -0.82
CA VAL A 120 10.31 -34.30 -0.27
C VAL A 120 10.06 -33.92 1.20
N LYS A 121 9.04 -34.49 1.84
CA LYS A 121 8.55 -34.13 3.18
C LYS A 121 9.64 -34.10 4.25
N THR A 122 10.66 -34.94 4.16
CA THR A 122 11.74 -35.01 5.15
C THR A 122 13.09 -34.53 4.66
N SER A 123 13.18 -34.07 3.39
CA SER A 123 14.45 -33.77 2.74
C SER A 123 14.67 -32.28 2.50
N GLY A 124 13.58 -31.50 2.38
CA GLY A 124 13.64 -30.05 2.31
C GLY A 124 14.17 -29.44 3.61
N SER A 125 15.08 -28.48 3.50
CA SER A 125 15.59 -27.74 4.65
C SER A 125 15.83 -26.29 4.28
N ILE A 126 15.72 -25.39 5.27
CA ILE A 126 16.06 -23.98 5.13
C ILE A 126 17.28 -23.70 6.00
N THR A 127 18.36 -23.28 5.38
CA THR A 127 19.64 -23.00 6.04
C THR A 127 19.75 -21.53 6.43
N SER A 128 19.40 -20.62 5.52
CA SER A 128 19.53 -19.18 5.77
C SER A 128 18.58 -18.35 4.90
N MET A 129 18.31 -17.13 5.36
CA MET A 129 17.58 -16.10 4.65
C MET A 129 18.14 -14.72 5.02
N VAL A 130 18.01 -13.74 4.13
CA VAL A 130 18.23 -12.33 4.49
C VAL A 130 17.33 -11.91 5.66
N LYS A 131 17.87 -11.10 6.58
CA LYS A 131 17.15 -10.68 7.79
C LYS A 131 16.42 -9.36 7.63
N GLN A 132 16.81 -8.56 6.65
CA GLN A 132 16.20 -7.28 6.33
C GLN A 132 16.00 -7.15 4.83
N ALA A 133 14.88 -6.54 4.43
CA ALA A 133 14.56 -6.23 3.04
C ALA A 133 13.55 -5.08 2.95
N LYS A 134 13.43 -4.48 1.78
CA LYS A 134 12.37 -3.53 1.43
C LYS A 134 11.24 -4.24 0.66
N HIS A 135 10.05 -3.65 0.62
CA HIS A 135 8.99 -4.13 -0.26
C HIS A 135 9.43 -4.05 -1.73
N GLY A 136 9.07 -5.07 -2.51
CA GLY A 136 9.47 -5.20 -3.92
C GLY A 136 10.92 -5.64 -4.14
N GLU A 137 11.73 -5.78 -3.08
CA GLU A 137 13.10 -6.29 -3.18
C GLU A 137 13.09 -7.83 -3.37
N ASN A 138 14.08 -8.34 -4.10
CA ASN A 138 14.28 -9.77 -4.25
C ASN A 138 15.10 -10.29 -3.08
N ILE A 139 14.54 -11.25 -2.34
CA ILE A 139 15.20 -11.91 -1.23
C ILE A 139 15.66 -13.31 -1.62
N THR A 140 16.82 -13.70 -1.07
CA THR A 140 17.39 -15.02 -1.27
C THR A 140 17.13 -15.89 -0.05
N ILE A 141 16.65 -17.11 -0.29
CA ILE A 141 16.46 -18.17 0.70
C ILE A 141 17.32 -19.35 0.26
N SER A 142 18.18 -19.83 1.15
CA SER A 142 19.11 -20.94 0.88
C SER A 142 18.74 -22.17 1.70
N GLY A 143 18.93 -23.35 1.11
CA GLY A 143 18.62 -24.62 1.77
C GLY A 143 18.81 -25.82 0.85
N SER A 144 18.06 -26.89 1.07
CA SER A 144 18.04 -28.06 0.19
C SER A 144 16.67 -28.23 -0.47
N TYR A 145 16.67 -28.71 -1.72
CA TYR A 145 15.47 -28.95 -2.53
C TYR A 145 14.61 -27.69 -2.76
N MET A 146 15.23 -26.52 -2.89
CA MET A 146 14.54 -25.24 -3.12
C MET A 146 13.72 -25.23 -4.43
N ASN A 147 14.12 -26.02 -5.43
CA ASN A 147 13.41 -26.24 -6.68
C ASN A 147 12.01 -26.85 -6.48
N TRP A 148 11.81 -27.59 -5.38
CA TRP A 148 10.54 -28.20 -4.99
C TRP A 148 9.59 -27.28 -4.21
N VAL A 149 10.02 -26.04 -3.93
CA VAL A 149 9.14 -25.03 -3.33
C VAL A 149 8.09 -24.58 -4.35
N THR A 150 6.83 -24.61 -3.93
CA THR A 150 5.68 -24.17 -4.72
C THR A 150 5.01 -22.93 -4.16
N ARG A 151 5.27 -22.61 -2.88
CA ARG A 151 4.73 -21.42 -2.24
C ARG A 151 5.64 -20.92 -1.12
N VAL A 152 5.77 -19.60 -1.01
CA VAL A 152 6.30 -18.90 0.16
C VAL A 152 5.15 -18.11 0.77
N THR A 153 4.89 -18.33 2.05
CA THR A 153 3.86 -17.62 2.81
C THR A 153 4.53 -16.65 3.77
N PHE A 154 4.30 -15.36 3.53
CA PHE A 154 4.62 -14.26 4.42
C PHE A 154 3.58 -14.16 5.54
N PRO A 155 3.86 -13.41 6.63
CA PRO A 155 2.89 -13.18 7.70
C PRO A 155 1.52 -12.72 7.21
N LYS A 156 0.47 -13.00 8.00
CA LYS A 156 -0.95 -12.79 7.64
C LYS A 156 -1.40 -13.55 6.38
N ASN A 157 -0.86 -14.76 6.16
CA ASN A 157 -1.22 -15.65 5.05
C ASN A 157 -1.03 -15.03 3.66
N ARG A 158 -0.03 -14.16 3.51
CA ARG A 158 0.31 -13.55 2.22
C ARG A 158 1.14 -14.55 1.40
N MET A 159 0.52 -15.18 0.41
CA MET A 159 1.11 -16.27 -0.35
C MET A 159 1.74 -15.79 -1.66
N VAL A 160 2.94 -16.29 -1.96
CA VAL A 160 3.66 -16.07 -3.22
C VAL A 160 3.96 -17.43 -3.84
N SER A 161 3.50 -17.63 -5.08
CA SER A 161 3.73 -18.87 -5.86
C SER A 161 4.54 -18.63 -7.14
N THR A 162 4.83 -17.38 -7.47
CA THR A 162 5.72 -16.98 -8.57
C THR A 162 7.07 -16.58 -7.99
N PHE A 163 8.13 -17.16 -8.54
CA PHE A 163 9.49 -16.97 -8.05
C PHE A 163 10.36 -16.36 -9.14
N VAL A 164 11.33 -15.54 -8.75
CA VAL A 164 12.30 -14.93 -9.66
C VAL A 164 13.22 -16.02 -10.23
N SER A 165 13.67 -16.93 -9.37
CA SER A 165 14.42 -18.11 -9.79
C SER A 165 14.35 -19.21 -8.73
N LYS A 166 14.62 -20.44 -9.16
CA LYS A 166 14.77 -21.62 -8.32
C LYS A 166 15.94 -22.46 -8.79
N SER A 167 16.76 -22.94 -7.85
CA SER A 167 17.76 -23.99 -8.05
C SER A 167 17.55 -25.07 -6.99
N PHE A 168 18.41 -26.08 -6.97
CA PHE A 168 18.39 -27.09 -5.92
C PHE A 168 18.60 -26.50 -4.52
N ASP A 169 19.47 -25.49 -4.39
CA ASP A 169 19.98 -24.96 -3.13
C ASP A 169 19.52 -23.52 -2.83
N GLN A 170 18.89 -22.85 -3.79
CA GLN A 170 18.51 -21.45 -3.69
C GLN A 170 17.12 -21.18 -4.25
N LEU A 171 16.39 -20.29 -3.57
CA LEU A 171 15.12 -19.72 -4.00
C LEU A 171 15.23 -18.20 -3.95
N ILE A 172 14.90 -17.53 -5.05
CA ILE A 172 14.78 -16.06 -5.09
C ILE A 172 13.31 -15.69 -5.24
N VAL A 173 12.79 -14.93 -4.28
CA VAL A 173 11.40 -14.48 -4.23
C VAL A 173 11.33 -12.97 -4.02
N GLN A 174 10.39 -12.31 -4.67
CA GLN A 174 10.16 -10.87 -4.48
C GLN A 174 9.26 -10.63 -3.27
N VAL A 175 9.61 -9.66 -2.42
CA VAL A 175 8.79 -9.28 -1.25
C VAL A 175 7.49 -8.61 -1.72
N PRO A 176 6.30 -9.14 -1.38
CA PRO A 176 5.02 -8.55 -1.74
C PRO A 176 4.82 -7.14 -1.17
N ALA A 177 4.02 -6.32 -1.85
CA ALA A 177 3.76 -4.92 -1.45
C ALA A 177 3.07 -4.78 -0.09
N ASP A 178 2.31 -5.79 0.34
CA ASP A 178 1.61 -5.80 1.62
C ASP A 178 2.19 -6.81 2.60
N ALA A 179 3.43 -7.24 2.38
CA ALA A 179 4.15 -8.07 3.32
C ALA A 179 4.38 -7.33 4.65
N GLU A 180 4.37 -8.10 5.73
CA GLU A 180 4.73 -7.64 7.07
C GLU A 180 5.95 -8.39 7.59
N SER A 181 6.61 -7.81 8.61
CA SER A 181 7.77 -8.45 9.24
C SER A 181 7.35 -9.73 9.96
N GLY A 182 8.11 -10.81 9.78
CA GLY A 182 7.86 -12.08 10.44
C GLY A 182 8.63 -13.24 9.81
N PRO A 183 8.49 -14.45 10.36
CA PRO A 183 9.03 -15.64 9.73
C PRO A 183 8.27 -15.95 8.43
N LEU A 184 8.94 -16.63 7.50
CA LEU A 184 8.31 -17.12 6.27
C LEU A 184 8.04 -18.61 6.41
N VAL A 185 7.02 -19.10 5.71
CA VAL A 185 6.72 -20.54 5.61
C VAL A 185 6.83 -20.97 4.15
N LEU A 186 7.70 -21.94 3.87
CA LEU A 186 7.88 -22.50 2.54
C LEU A 186 7.09 -23.81 2.44
N THR A 187 6.19 -23.88 1.47
CA THR A 187 5.51 -25.13 1.09
C THR A 187 6.35 -25.85 0.04
N PHE A 188 6.89 -27.01 0.43
CA PHE A 188 7.50 -27.96 -0.49
C PHE A 188 6.42 -28.95 -0.93
N ALA A 189 6.30 -29.20 -2.24
CA ALA A 189 5.29 -30.11 -2.75
C ALA A 189 5.90 -31.17 -3.68
N GLY A 190 5.67 -32.43 -3.35
CA GLY A 190 6.00 -33.58 -4.18
C GLY A 190 4.80 -34.53 -4.25
N THR A 191 4.95 -35.78 -3.83
CA THR A 191 3.81 -36.69 -3.59
C THR A 191 2.98 -36.25 -2.39
N ASP A 192 3.64 -35.76 -1.34
CA ASP A 192 3.04 -35.07 -0.20
C ASP A 192 3.55 -33.62 -0.14
N SER A 193 2.85 -32.77 0.59
CA SER A 193 3.30 -31.42 0.92
C SER A 193 3.81 -31.31 2.35
N ILE A 194 4.82 -30.47 2.57
CA ILE A 194 5.24 -30.02 3.90
C ILE A 194 5.44 -28.51 3.92
N ASP A 195 5.07 -27.91 5.04
CA ASP A 195 5.38 -26.53 5.35
C ASP A 195 6.56 -26.46 6.31
N ILE A 196 7.60 -25.72 5.93
CA ILE A 196 8.80 -25.49 6.74
C ILE A 196 8.92 -24.00 7.01
N GLN A 197 8.93 -23.62 8.29
CA GLN A 197 9.09 -22.23 8.71
C GLN A 197 10.57 -21.85 8.80
N THR A 198 10.91 -20.64 8.40
CA THR A 198 12.24 -20.06 8.60
C THR A 198 12.53 -19.90 10.10
N LYS A 199 13.78 -20.16 10.50
CA LYS A 199 14.23 -19.89 11.88
C LYS A 199 14.39 -18.40 12.16
N ASP A 200 14.94 -17.68 11.18
CA ASP A 200 15.06 -16.22 11.24
C ASP A 200 13.74 -15.54 10.85
N THR A 201 13.60 -14.28 11.29
CA THR A 201 12.51 -13.38 10.94
C THR A 201 12.95 -12.40 9.87
N LEU A 202 12.16 -12.22 8.80
CA LEU A 202 12.33 -11.13 7.86
C LEU A 202 11.83 -9.83 8.50
N ARG A 203 12.69 -8.82 8.60
CA ARG A 203 12.31 -7.47 9.03
C ARG A 203 12.20 -6.55 7.82
N LEU A 204 11.04 -5.96 7.63
CA LEU A 204 10.81 -5.01 6.55
C LEU A 204 11.23 -3.60 6.98
N THR A 205 12.12 -3.00 6.22
CA THR A 205 12.62 -1.65 6.50
C THR A 205 11.52 -0.64 6.16
N MET A 206 11.00 0.03 7.19
CA MET A 206 9.99 1.08 7.05
C MET A 206 10.58 2.46 7.41
N PRO A 207 10.06 3.54 6.82
CA PRO A 207 10.38 4.89 7.28
C PRO A 207 9.92 5.10 8.72
N GLN A 208 10.73 5.81 9.50
CA GLN A 208 10.39 6.24 10.85
C GLN A 208 10.45 7.76 10.92
N ILE A 209 9.32 8.40 11.22
CA ILE A 209 9.24 9.85 11.33
C ILE A 209 9.53 10.26 12.77
N THR A 210 10.51 11.13 12.98
CA THR A 210 10.89 11.62 14.31
C THR A 210 10.49 13.08 14.54
N GLY A 211 10.34 13.88 13.48
CA GLY A 211 10.06 15.30 13.62
C GLY A 211 9.54 15.97 12.35
N MET A 212 8.94 17.14 12.55
CA MET A 212 8.42 18.03 11.51
C MET A 212 8.78 19.46 11.93
N ASN A 213 9.47 20.20 11.06
CA ASN A 213 9.93 21.56 11.34
C ASN A 213 9.85 22.44 10.08
N PRO A 214 9.29 23.66 10.17
CA PRO A 214 8.60 24.23 11.33
C PRO A 214 7.28 23.50 11.64
N ASN A 215 6.86 23.52 12.92
CA ASN A 215 5.55 23.02 13.36
C ASN A 215 5.11 23.87 14.58
N PRO A 216 4.28 24.91 14.41
CA PRO A 216 3.39 25.14 13.27
C PRO A 216 4.08 25.70 12.00
N VAL A 217 3.45 25.48 10.84
CA VAL A 217 3.94 25.90 9.52
C VAL A 217 2.87 26.67 8.73
N ASP A 218 3.28 27.62 7.90
CA ASP A 218 2.38 28.29 6.96
C ASP A 218 1.98 27.34 5.82
N THR A 219 0.77 27.47 5.30
CA THR A 219 0.43 26.76 4.06
C THR A 219 1.26 27.30 2.89
N SER A 220 1.50 26.47 1.87
CA SER A 220 2.42 26.73 0.76
C SER A 220 3.90 26.91 1.13
N ALA A 221 4.27 26.87 2.41
CA ALA A 221 5.67 26.86 2.85
C ALA A 221 6.27 25.45 2.79
N ASN A 222 7.60 25.38 2.89
CA ASN A 222 8.32 24.10 2.96
C ASN A 222 8.29 23.57 4.39
N LEU A 223 7.92 22.31 4.54
CA LEU A 223 7.99 21.54 5.77
C LEU A 223 9.15 20.54 5.66
N THR A 224 10.06 20.59 6.62
CA THR A 224 11.14 19.61 6.75
C THR A 224 10.70 18.49 7.69
N ILE A 225 10.77 17.27 7.21
CA ILE A 225 10.42 16.05 7.93
C ILE A 225 11.72 15.30 8.20
N THR A 226 11.97 14.96 9.47
CA THR A 226 13.18 14.25 9.91
C THR A 226 12.86 12.84 10.36
N GLY A 227 13.80 11.92 10.17
CA GLY A 227 13.55 10.51 10.45
C GLY A 227 14.65 9.57 10.00
N THR A 228 14.29 8.32 9.77
CA THR A 228 15.13 7.30 9.13
C THR A 228 14.39 6.63 7.98
N ASN A 229 15.15 6.13 7.00
CA ASN A 229 14.66 5.51 5.77
C ASN A 229 13.63 6.37 5.01
N LEU A 230 13.76 7.71 5.10
CA LEU A 230 12.83 8.63 4.45
C LEU A 230 12.94 8.62 2.92
N ASP A 231 14.02 8.07 2.37
CA ASP A 231 14.18 7.74 0.95
C ASP A 231 13.19 6.69 0.45
N LEU A 232 12.55 5.94 1.37
CA LEU A 232 11.50 4.97 1.06
C LEU A 232 10.11 5.58 0.99
N VAL A 233 9.93 6.85 1.34
CA VAL A 233 8.64 7.53 1.22
C VAL A 233 8.30 7.73 -0.27
N SER A 234 7.09 7.37 -0.67
CA SER A 234 6.57 7.57 -2.03
C SER A 234 5.52 8.69 -2.11
N SER A 235 4.85 9.00 -1.01
CA SER A 235 3.87 10.07 -0.93
C SER A 235 3.68 10.60 0.49
N VAL A 236 3.18 11.83 0.62
CA VAL A 236 2.77 12.44 1.89
C VAL A 236 1.34 12.98 1.76
N SER A 237 0.42 12.42 2.54
CA SER A 237 -0.97 12.85 2.60
C SER A 237 -1.19 13.80 3.79
N PHE A 238 -1.78 14.96 3.50
CA PHE A 238 -2.16 15.98 4.47
C PHE A 238 -3.67 15.87 4.77
N ALA A 239 -4.08 16.29 5.96
CA ALA A 239 -5.51 16.38 6.29
C ALA A 239 -6.20 17.38 5.34
N ASN A 240 -7.41 17.04 4.88
CA ASN A 240 -8.21 17.84 3.93
C ASN A 240 -7.57 18.04 2.53
N VAL A 241 -6.64 17.16 2.14
CA VAL A 241 -6.04 17.17 0.79
C VAL A 241 -6.34 15.84 0.12
N THR A 242 -7.11 15.87 -0.97
CA THR A 242 -7.57 14.65 -1.68
C THR A 242 -6.42 13.85 -2.28
N ASN A 243 -5.48 14.54 -2.92
CA ASN A 243 -4.36 13.91 -3.61
C ASN A 243 -3.08 13.99 -2.76
N PRO A 244 -2.41 12.86 -2.47
CA PRO A 244 -1.13 12.87 -1.77
C PRO A 244 -0.06 13.65 -2.54
N VAL A 245 0.83 14.32 -1.81
CA VAL A 245 2.01 14.95 -2.39
C VAL A 245 3.01 13.85 -2.78
N THR A 246 3.38 13.78 -4.06
CA THR A 246 4.35 12.80 -4.60
C THR A 246 5.61 13.44 -5.16
N ASN A 247 5.58 14.75 -5.41
CA ASN A 247 6.73 15.54 -5.83
C ASN A 247 7.32 16.26 -4.62
N PHE A 248 8.52 15.88 -4.22
CA PHE A 248 9.21 16.43 -3.06
C PHE A 248 10.23 17.48 -3.46
N VAL A 249 10.47 18.45 -2.58
CA VAL A 249 11.50 19.48 -2.78
C VAL A 249 12.89 18.85 -2.67
N SER A 250 13.08 17.96 -1.69
CA SER A 250 14.27 17.12 -1.56
C SER A 250 13.94 15.87 -0.74
N GLN A 251 14.71 14.80 -0.94
CA GLN A 251 14.53 13.53 -0.22
C GLN A 251 15.86 12.83 -0.03
N THR A 252 16.19 12.50 1.21
CA THR A 252 17.32 11.67 1.63
C THR A 252 16.83 10.63 2.64
N ALA A 253 17.71 9.73 3.09
CA ALA A 253 17.34 8.73 4.11
C ALA A 253 16.95 9.35 5.47
N THR A 254 17.41 10.57 5.78
CA THR A 254 17.20 11.20 7.09
C THR A 254 16.36 12.47 7.05
N GLN A 255 16.15 13.06 5.86
CA GLN A 255 15.39 14.28 5.68
C GLN A 255 14.52 14.23 4.42
N LEU A 256 13.28 14.68 4.55
CA LEU A 256 12.33 14.85 3.45
C LEU A 256 11.75 16.26 3.52
N VAL A 257 11.86 17.04 2.45
CA VAL A 257 11.28 18.38 2.38
C VAL A 257 10.11 18.37 1.41
N VAL A 258 8.94 18.79 1.89
CA VAL A 258 7.69 18.86 1.12
C VAL A 258 7.10 20.25 1.19
N LYS A 259 6.38 20.67 0.15
CA LYS A 259 5.60 21.91 0.18
C LYS A 259 4.22 21.60 0.77
N VAL A 260 3.83 22.32 1.81
CA VAL A 260 2.53 22.15 2.47
C VAL A 260 1.43 22.64 1.53
N PRO A 261 0.41 21.83 1.19
CA PRO A 261 -0.70 22.29 0.34
C PRO A 261 -1.48 23.47 0.94
N SER A 262 -2.04 24.35 0.11
CA SER A 262 -2.80 25.53 0.54
C SER A 262 -4.07 25.21 1.33
N THR A 263 -4.69 24.07 1.05
CA THR A 263 -5.94 23.59 1.68
C THR A 263 -5.70 22.59 2.81
N ALA A 264 -4.44 22.34 3.17
CA ALA A 264 -4.11 21.44 4.27
C ALA A 264 -4.73 21.97 5.58
N LEU A 265 -5.16 21.05 6.43
CA LEU A 265 -5.60 21.34 7.79
C LEU A 265 -4.66 20.71 8.81
N ARG A 266 -4.86 21.09 10.08
CA ARG A 266 -4.21 20.43 11.21
C ARG A 266 -4.49 18.93 11.20
N GLY A 267 -3.47 18.12 11.44
CA GLY A 267 -3.62 16.68 11.64
C GLY A 267 -2.33 15.90 11.41
N LYS A 268 -2.37 14.59 11.67
CA LYS A 268 -1.25 13.69 11.35
C LYS A 268 -1.04 13.60 9.84
N LEU A 269 0.22 13.55 9.43
CA LEU A 269 0.59 13.21 8.07
C LEU A 269 0.61 11.69 7.90
N THR A 270 0.15 11.21 6.76
CA THR A 270 0.27 9.79 6.37
C THR A 270 1.26 9.65 5.24
N PHE A 271 2.22 8.74 5.38
CA PHE A 271 3.33 8.53 4.46
C PHE A 271 3.13 7.22 3.70
N GLY A 272 3.04 7.30 2.38
CA GLY A 272 3.11 6.13 1.51
C GLY A 272 4.55 5.61 1.41
N ILE A 273 4.70 4.30 1.29
CA ILE A 273 6.01 3.64 1.18
C ILE A 273 6.20 3.12 -0.25
N LYS A 274 7.40 3.26 -0.83
CA LYS A 274 7.74 2.75 -2.16
C LYS A 274 7.49 1.25 -2.24
N ASN A 275 6.85 0.81 -3.33
CA ASN A 275 6.48 -0.59 -3.59
C ASN A 275 5.64 -1.25 -2.51
N SER A 276 5.00 -0.49 -1.62
CA SER A 276 4.16 -1.02 -0.55
C SER A 276 2.77 -0.40 -0.53
N THR A 277 1.80 -1.16 -0.06
CA THR A 277 0.45 -0.65 0.25
C THR A 277 0.32 -0.19 1.70
N LEU A 278 1.35 -0.40 2.53
CA LEU A 278 1.39 0.03 3.91
C LEU A 278 1.72 1.52 4.01
N THR A 279 1.35 2.12 5.13
CA THR A 279 1.61 3.52 5.42
C THR A 279 2.16 3.70 6.83
N VAL A 280 2.86 4.81 7.06
CA VAL A 280 3.32 5.26 8.37
C VAL A 280 2.69 6.61 8.67
N GLN A 281 2.42 6.91 9.94
CA GLN A 281 1.91 8.22 10.36
C GLN A 281 2.95 9.03 11.10
N SER A 282 2.86 10.36 11.02
CA SER A 282 3.67 11.25 11.86
C SER A 282 3.37 11.01 13.37
N PRO A 283 4.36 11.15 14.26
CA PRO A 283 4.16 10.92 15.69
C PRO A 283 3.25 11.97 16.31
N VAL A 284 3.29 13.21 15.81
CA VAL A 284 2.48 14.34 16.24
C VAL A 284 1.67 14.92 15.08
N ASP A 285 0.64 15.71 15.39
CA ASP A 285 -0.06 16.52 14.40
C ASP A 285 0.87 17.56 13.77
N LEU A 286 0.72 17.78 12.47
CA LEU A 286 1.12 19.02 11.86
C LEU A 286 0.12 20.10 12.27
N THR A 287 0.60 21.20 12.83
CA THR A 287 -0.17 22.40 13.10
C THR A 287 0.16 23.45 12.04
N LEU A 288 -0.83 24.27 11.72
CA LEU A 288 -0.68 25.31 10.72
C LEU A 288 -0.80 26.67 11.39
N ASN A 289 -0.05 27.65 10.90
CA ASN A 289 -0.20 29.07 11.27
C ASN A 289 -1.45 29.68 10.61
N THR A 290 -2.51 28.91 10.44
CA THR A 290 -3.75 29.35 9.80
C THR A 290 -4.71 29.84 10.87
N LEU A 291 -5.34 30.98 10.61
CA LEU A 291 -6.48 31.43 11.39
C LEU A 291 -7.67 30.49 11.18
N PRO A 292 -8.56 30.31 12.17
CA PRO A 292 -9.75 29.48 12.00
C PRO A 292 -10.58 29.88 10.77
N PRO A 293 -11.20 28.94 10.03
CA PRO A 293 -12.12 29.27 8.96
C PRO A 293 -13.26 30.18 9.45
N LEU A 294 -13.66 31.17 8.65
CA LEU A 294 -14.83 31.99 8.91
C LEU A 294 -16.06 31.35 8.27
N ALA A 295 -17.17 31.34 9.00
CA ALA A 295 -18.46 30.90 8.48
C ALA A 295 -18.96 31.86 7.38
N ASP A 296 -19.62 31.32 6.36
CA ASP A 296 -20.17 32.11 5.24
C ASP A 296 -21.28 33.07 5.72
N PHE A 297 -21.44 34.17 4.97
CA PHE A 297 -22.55 35.10 5.18
C PHE A 297 -23.77 34.70 4.35
N ALA A 298 -24.96 34.89 4.92
CA ALA A 298 -26.21 34.81 4.16
C ALA A 298 -26.32 35.96 3.14
N VAL A 299 -25.75 37.13 3.46
CA VAL A 299 -25.60 38.26 2.54
C VAL A 299 -24.13 38.68 2.54
N PRO A 300 -23.29 38.09 1.67
CA PRO A 300 -21.93 38.56 1.49
C PRO A 300 -21.92 39.92 0.78
N ILE A 301 -21.05 40.82 1.21
CA ILE A 301 -20.77 42.10 0.55
C ILE A 301 -19.45 42.00 -0.21
N TYR A 302 -18.43 41.42 0.43
CA TYR A 302 -17.14 41.15 -0.18
C TYR A 302 -16.54 39.86 0.41
N THR A 303 -16.08 38.96 -0.46
CA THR A 303 -15.25 37.80 -0.10
C THR A 303 -13.99 37.80 -0.96
N ASP A 304 -13.97 37.13 -2.12
CA ASP A 304 -12.89 37.25 -3.12
C ASP A 304 -13.19 38.28 -4.21
N ALA A 305 -14.42 38.81 -4.20
CA ALA A 305 -14.94 39.84 -5.08
C ALA A 305 -16.15 40.50 -4.41
N LEU A 306 -16.53 41.68 -4.89
CA LEU A 306 -17.78 42.34 -4.51
C LEU A 306 -18.99 41.46 -4.90
N GLN A 307 -19.94 41.34 -3.99
CA GLN A 307 -21.13 40.50 -4.11
C GLN A 307 -22.41 41.34 -4.01
N ASN A 308 -23.57 40.75 -4.32
CA ASN A 308 -24.88 41.36 -4.09
C ASN A 308 -25.02 42.80 -4.62
N SER A 309 -24.51 43.05 -5.83
CA SER A 309 -24.56 44.36 -6.51
C SER A 309 -23.85 45.51 -5.80
N PHE A 310 -22.98 45.22 -4.82
CA PHE A 310 -22.08 46.22 -4.27
C PHE A 310 -20.96 46.56 -5.29
N GLN A 311 -20.57 47.82 -5.26
CA GLN A 311 -19.59 48.44 -6.14
C GLN A 311 -18.54 49.16 -5.28
N ASP A 312 -17.35 49.33 -5.85
CA ASP A 312 -16.28 50.08 -5.23
C ASP A 312 -16.47 51.58 -5.48
N TRP A 313 -16.79 52.33 -4.42
CA TRP A 313 -16.88 53.79 -4.41
C TRP A 313 -15.86 54.38 -3.43
N SER A 314 -14.77 53.65 -3.19
CA SER A 314 -13.80 53.98 -2.16
C SER A 314 -13.06 55.28 -2.46
N TYR A 315 -12.78 56.03 -1.40
CA TYR A 315 -11.93 57.21 -1.45
C TYR A 315 -10.81 57.03 -0.43
N THR A 316 -9.66 56.52 -0.85
CA THR A 316 -8.47 56.31 -0.01
C THR A 316 -7.23 56.87 -0.72
N ASN A 317 -6.04 56.81 -0.09
CA ASN A 317 -4.81 57.18 -0.79
C ASN A 317 -4.56 56.23 -1.97
N THR A 318 -4.63 54.93 -1.68
CA THR A 318 -4.68 53.85 -2.68
C THR A 318 -5.62 52.75 -2.18
N HIS A 319 -6.25 52.03 -3.10
CA HIS A 319 -6.98 50.80 -2.81
C HIS A 319 -6.87 49.79 -3.96
N ASP A 320 -6.88 48.51 -3.64
CA ASP A 320 -6.81 47.40 -4.59
C ASP A 320 -7.68 46.23 -4.12
N PHE A 321 -8.80 46.00 -4.81
CA PHE A 321 -9.72 44.88 -4.58
C PHE A 321 -9.26 43.58 -5.26
N THR A 322 -8.17 43.60 -6.01
CA THR A 322 -7.61 42.42 -6.70
C THR A 322 -6.40 41.83 -6.00
N ASN A 323 -5.97 42.43 -4.89
CA ASN A 323 -4.78 42.08 -4.13
C ASN A 323 -4.83 40.62 -3.61
N THR A 324 -3.74 39.89 -3.84
CA THR A 324 -3.55 38.49 -3.41
C THR A 324 -2.59 38.36 -2.22
N GLY A 325 -2.04 39.47 -1.72
CA GLY A 325 -1.16 39.49 -0.55
C GLY A 325 -1.96 39.67 0.74
N ARG A 326 -1.60 38.96 1.81
CA ARG A 326 -2.28 39.02 3.14
C ARG A 326 -3.80 38.89 3.00
N VAL A 327 -4.26 37.65 2.81
CA VAL A 327 -5.68 37.26 2.66
C VAL A 327 -6.16 36.56 3.93
N ARG A 328 -7.40 36.79 4.38
CA ARG A 328 -7.98 36.16 5.57
C ARG A 328 -8.67 34.84 5.23
N GLN A 329 -9.38 34.80 4.11
CA GLN A 329 -10.11 33.65 3.61
C GLN A 329 -10.19 33.72 2.08
N GLY A 330 -10.04 32.59 1.39
CA GLY A 330 -10.07 32.56 -0.07
C GLY A 330 -8.74 32.96 -0.70
N THR A 331 -8.79 33.78 -1.74
CA THR A 331 -7.65 34.13 -2.61
C THR A 331 -7.36 35.63 -2.71
N ARG A 332 -8.27 36.50 -2.24
CA ARG A 332 -8.14 37.96 -2.35
C ARG A 332 -8.60 38.69 -1.10
N ALA A 333 -7.93 39.80 -0.80
CA ALA A 333 -8.36 40.76 0.21
C ALA A 333 -8.16 42.18 -0.31
N ILE A 334 -9.02 43.11 0.09
CA ILE A 334 -8.92 44.52 -0.30
C ILE A 334 -7.72 45.11 0.44
N LYS A 335 -6.71 45.61 -0.30
CA LYS A 335 -5.64 46.42 0.29
C LYS A 335 -6.05 47.89 0.23
N ALA A 336 -5.90 48.63 1.33
CA ALA A 336 -6.23 50.05 1.40
C ALA A 336 -5.19 50.84 2.21
N GLU A 337 -4.76 51.98 1.68
CA GLU A 337 -3.82 52.88 2.36
C GLU A 337 -4.53 54.18 2.77
N TYR A 338 -4.43 54.53 4.05
CA TYR A 338 -4.98 55.75 4.63
C TYR A 338 -3.83 56.72 4.96
N ALA A 339 -4.06 58.00 4.69
CA ALA A 339 -3.08 59.09 4.76
C ALA A 339 -3.37 60.11 5.88
N GLY A 340 -4.25 59.79 6.82
CA GLY A 340 -4.48 60.61 8.03
C GLY A 340 -5.37 61.84 7.86
N ASN A 341 -6.09 61.99 6.74
CA ASN A 341 -6.92 63.18 6.48
C ASN A 341 -8.38 63.09 6.98
N GLY A 342 -8.79 61.99 7.62
CA GLY A 342 -10.09 61.87 8.29
C GLY A 342 -11.29 61.59 7.38
N TYR A 343 -11.16 61.79 6.07
CA TYR A 343 -12.26 61.60 5.11
C TYR A 343 -12.16 60.30 4.31
N GLN A 344 -10.98 59.66 4.34
CA GLN A 344 -10.73 58.46 3.55
C GLN A 344 -11.49 57.25 4.07
N GLY A 345 -12.02 56.42 3.17
CA GLY A 345 -12.71 55.20 3.51
C GLY A 345 -12.84 54.23 2.35
N ILE A 346 -12.86 52.94 2.68
CA ILE A 346 -13.31 51.90 1.75
C ILE A 346 -14.84 51.90 1.75
N THR A 347 -15.42 52.09 0.58
CA THR A 347 -16.86 52.30 0.42
C THR A 347 -17.46 51.22 -0.44
N PHE A 348 -18.38 50.47 0.16
CA PHE A 348 -19.23 49.51 -0.52
C PHE A 348 -20.56 50.18 -0.85
N HIS A 349 -20.74 50.59 -2.10
CA HIS A 349 -21.97 51.23 -2.56
C HIS A 349 -22.84 50.23 -3.34
N HIS A 350 -24.10 50.08 -2.95
CA HIS A 350 -25.02 49.17 -3.63
C HIS A 350 -25.62 49.83 -4.88
N GLY A 351 -25.52 49.18 -6.05
CA GLY A 351 -25.97 49.72 -7.35
C GLY A 351 -27.49 49.79 -7.57
N GLY A 352 -28.31 49.73 -6.50
CA GLY A 352 -29.77 49.65 -6.55
C GLY A 352 -30.40 50.12 -5.23
N SER A 353 -31.62 49.68 -4.89
CA SER A 353 -32.36 50.14 -3.69
C SER A 353 -31.77 49.73 -2.32
N GLY A 354 -30.63 49.03 -2.31
CA GLY A 354 -29.99 48.50 -1.12
C GLY A 354 -30.44 47.09 -0.77
N VAL A 355 -29.72 46.46 0.15
CA VAL A 355 -30.03 45.12 0.65
C VAL A 355 -30.85 45.20 1.94
N SER A 356 -31.94 44.45 2.03
CA SER A 356 -32.75 44.36 3.25
C SER A 356 -31.96 43.80 4.43
N THR A 357 -32.10 44.41 5.61
CA THR A 357 -31.49 43.94 6.86
C THR A 357 -32.40 43.01 7.65
N THR A 358 -33.63 42.75 7.18
CA THR A 358 -34.59 41.87 7.85
C THR A 358 -33.99 40.48 8.09
N GLY A 359 -33.97 40.06 9.35
CA GLY A 359 -33.40 38.78 9.77
C GLY A 359 -31.90 38.80 10.07
N TYR A 360 -31.25 39.96 9.97
CA TYR A 360 -29.83 40.14 10.32
C TYR A 360 -29.68 41.10 11.49
N THR A 361 -28.73 40.84 12.39
CA THR A 361 -28.47 41.69 13.57
C THR A 361 -27.10 42.34 13.55
N LYS A 362 -26.17 41.88 12.70
CA LYS A 362 -24.77 42.35 12.69
C LYS A 362 -24.23 42.55 11.28
N LEU A 363 -23.35 43.54 11.16
CA LEU A 363 -22.36 43.64 10.09
C LEU A 363 -21.06 43.05 10.62
N GLU A 364 -20.47 42.10 9.89
CA GLU A 364 -19.19 41.50 10.25
C GLU A 364 -18.18 41.67 9.11
N PHE A 365 -16.94 41.96 9.49
CA PHE A 365 -15.83 42.14 8.56
C PHE A 365 -14.50 41.80 9.24
N SER A 366 -13.53 41.32 8.48
CA SER A 366 -12.19 41.04 8.99
C SER A 366 -11.19 42.08 8.50
N VAL A 367 -10.32 42.54 9.39
CA VAL A 367 -9.28 43.52 9.08
C VAL A 367 -7.93 43.06 9.61
N TYR A 368 -6.90 43.15 8.79
CA TYR A 368 -5.50 43.15 9.21
C TYR A 368 -4.97 44.57 9.10
N ALA A 369 -4.46 45.12 10.20
CA ALA A 369 -3.78 46.41 10.18
C ALA A 369 -2.27 46.21 10.22
N ASP A 370 -1.51 47.05 9.51
CA ASP A 370 -0.07 47.11 9.73
C ASP A 370 0.28 47.72 11.10
N ALA A 371 1.57 47.74 11.43
CA ALA A 371 2.02 48.28 12.71
C ALA A 371 1.74 49.79 12.86
N ALA A 372 1.71 50.55 11.76
CA ALA A 372 1.44 51.99 11.79
C ALA A 372 -0.04 52.29 12.09
N ALA A 373 -0.94 51.40 11.67
CA ALA A 373 -2.36 51.47 11.96
C ALA A 373 -2.77 50.84 13.32
N ASN A 374 -1.83 50.36 14.14
CA ASN A 374 -2.14 49.77 15.43
C ASN A 374 -2.79 50.79 16.40
N GLY A 375 -3.91 50.42 17.02
CA GLY A 375 -4.65 51.29 17.94
C GLY A 375 -5.47 52.38 17.26
N GLN A 376 -5.40 52.49 15.93
CA GLN A 376 -6.20 53.42 15.15
C GLN A 376 -7.65 52.96 15.04
N LYS A 377 -8.55 53.85 14.63
CA LYS A 377 -9.98 53.56 14.58
C LYS A 377 -10.56 53.64 13.17
N LEU A 378 -11.37 52.64 12.85
CA LEU A 378 -12.31 52.70 11.72
C LEU A 378 -13.69 53.09 12.25
N GLN A 379 -14.26 54.13 11.66
CA GLN A 379 -15.66 54.49 11.79
C GLN A 379 -16.47 53.73 10.75
N ILE A 380 -17.56 53.11 11.18
CA ILE A 380 -18.50 52.47 10.28
C ILE A 380 -19.65 53.45 10.05
N ILE A 381 -19.83 53.87 8.81
CA ILE A 381 -20.93 54.72 8.37
C ILE A 381 -21.83 53.91 7.46
N THR A 382 -23.14 53.99 7.69
CA THR A 382 -24.14 53.34 6.85
C THR A 382 -25.03 54.39 6.19
N ASN A 383 -25.35 54.17 4.92
CA ASN A 383 -26.32 54.96 4.15
C ASN A 383 -26.10 56.48 4.25
N GLY A 384 -24.85 56.95 4.14
CA GLY A 384 -24.51 58.37 4.23
C GLY A 384 -24.70 59.03 5.61
N ALA A 385 -24.84 58.27 6.70
CA ALA A 385 -25.04 58.80 8.05
C ALA A 385 -23.75 59.38 8.70
N TYR A 386 -23.02 60.23 7.98
CA TYR A 386 -21.73 60.80 8.42
C TYR A 386 -21.79 61.61 9.73
N GLY A 387 -22.94 62.20 10.07
CA GLY A 387 -23.19 62.90 11.33
C GLY A 387 -24.00 62.10 12.36
N GLY A 388 -24.28 60.82 12.08
CA GLY A 388 -25.14 59.95 12.88
C GLY A 388 -24.36 59.03 13.83
N PRO A 389 -25.00 57.95 14.34
CA PRO A 389 -24.30 56.95 15.15
C PRO A 389 -23.32 56.16 14.26
N THR A 390 -22.04 56.53 14.34
CA THR A 390 -20.93 55.85 13.63
C THR A 390 -20.13 55.02 14.62
N PRO A 391 -20.47 53.73 14.84
CA PRO A 391 -19.69 52.89 15.74
C PRO A 391 -18.23 52.83 15.26
N GLN A 392 -17.33 52.71 16.23
CA GLN A 392 -15.89 52.67 15.97
C GLN A 392 -15.33 51.31 16.37
N VAL A 393 -14.44 50.77 15.55
CA VAL A 393 -13.63 49.60 15.90
C VAL A 393 -12.17 49.99 15.99
N THR A 394 -11.48 49.47 17.01
CA THR A 394 -10.05 49.70 17.21
C THR A 394 -9.24 48.62 16.51
N LEU A 395 -8.34 49.04 15.63
CA LEU A 395 -7.47 48.17 14.85
C LEU A 395 -6.36 47.57 15.72
N ILE A 396 -6.09 46.28 15.50
CA ILE A 396 -4.97 45.56 16.11
C ILE A 396 -3.92 45.34 15.02
N GLY A 397 -2.77 45.98 15.16
CA GLY A 397 -1.68 45.88 14.21
C GLY A 397 -1.00 44.51 14.28
N GLY A 398 -0.63 43.98 13.12
CA GLY A 398 0.14 42.74 13.03
C GLY A 398 -0.70 41.46 13.00
N ALA A 399 -2.01 41.53 13.20
CA ALA A 399 -2.91 40.37 13.22
C ALA A 399 -4.25 40.65 12.52
N TRP A 400 -4.88 39.60 12.00
CA TRP A 400 -6.26 39.66 11.52
C TRP A 400 -7.22 39.67 12.70
N THR A 401 -8.16 40.60 12.68
CA THR A 401 -9.24 40.73 13.66
C THR A 401 -10.58 40.75 12.94
N THR A 402 -11.50 39.89 13.34
CA THR A 402 -12.89 39.93 12.86
C THR A 402 -13.72 40.77 13.80
N PHE A 403 -14.32 41.84 13.27
CA PHE A 403 -15.23 42.72 13.99
C PHE A 403 -16.66 42.36 13.66
N SER A 404 -17.50 42.25 14.69
CA SER A 404 -18.93 41.98 14.56
C SER A 404 -19.69 43.12 15.21
N VAL A 405 -20.22 44.03 14.39
CA VAL A 405 -20.83 45.31 14.80
C VAL A 405 -22.36 45.18 14.75
N PRO A 406 -23.08 45.37 15.87
CA PRO A 406 -24.54 45.28 15.87
C PRO A 406 -25.18 46.38 15.02
N LEU A 407 -26.14 46.02 14.16
CA LEU A 407 -26.89 46.98 13.33
C LEU A 407 -27.63 48.03 14.16
N SER A 408 -28.00 47.69 15.40
CA SER A 408 -28.61 48.62 16.36
C SER A 408 -27.69 49.79 16.73
N THR A 409 -26.37 49.62 16.65
CA THR A 409 -25.40 50.70 16.87
C THR A 409 -25.24 51.63 15.68
N MET A 410 -25.83 51.28 14.52
CA MET A 410 -25.81 52.04 13.27
C MET A 410 -27.19 52.62 12.93
N GLY A 411 -28.05 52.80 13.94
CA GLY A 411 -29.41 53.34 13.77
C GLY A 411 -30.44 52.34 13.25
N SER A 412 -30.14 51.04 13.25
CA SER A 412 -31.04 49.97 12.78
C SER A 412 -31.60 50.21 11.36
N PRO A 413 -30.73 50.39 10.34
CA PRO A 413 -31.18 50.70 8.99
C PRO A 413 -32.02 49.54 8.43
N ALA A 414 -33.17 49.84 7.81
CA ALA A 414 -34.04 48.83 7.19
C ALA A 414 -33.44 48.22 5.91
N THR A 415 -32.61 49.00 5.22
CA THR A 415 -31.81 48.55 4.07
C THR A 415 -30.39 49.10 4.18
N ILE A 416 -29.42 48.42 3.58
CA ILE A 416 -28.05 48.90 3.41
C ILE A 416 -27.85 49.28 1.94
N THR A 417 -27.69 50.56 1.67
CA THR A 417 -27.29 51.11 0.36
C THR A 417 -25.82 51.45 0.31
N GLU A 418 -25.20 51.73 1.45
CA GLU A 418 -23.79 52.11 1.55
C GLU A 418 -23.22 51.64 2.89
N ILE A 419 -21.99 51.12 2.86
CA ILE A 419 -21.15 50.94 4.04
C ILE A 419 -19.81 51.61 3.75
N VAL A 420 -19.39 52.52 4.63
CA VAL A 420 -18.06 53.12 4.61
C VAL A 420 -17.30 52.67 5.83
N LEU A 421 -16.12 52.11 5.60
CA LEU A 421 -15.11 51.89 6.64
C LEU A 421 -14.17 53.09 6.58
N GLN A 422 -14.53 54.17 7.27
CA GLN A 422 -13.81 55.45 7.23
C GLN A 422 -12.70 55.49 8.28
N GLY A 423 -11.55 56.03 7.90
CA GLY A 423 -10.44 56.25 8.81
C GLY A 423 -10.59 57.53 9.63
N ALA A 424 -10.65 57.40 10.95
CA ALA A 424 -10.76 58.53 11.87
C ALA A 424 -9.40 59.25 12.07
N ASN A 425 -8.88 59.88 11.02
CA ASN A 425 -7.55 60.53 10.95
C ASN A 425 -6.35 59.57 11.07
N PHE A 426 -6.53 58.29 10.73
CA PHE A 426 -5.42 57.33 10.82
C PHE A 426 -4.55 57.27 9.57
N GLN A 427 -3.27 56.99 9.79
CA GLN A 427 -2.28 56.70 8.75
C GLN A 427 -1.88 55.22 8.84
N GLY A 428 -1.86 54.53 7.70
CA GLY A 428 -1.39 53.14 7.62
C GLY A 428 -2.13 52.33 6.57
N THR A 429 -1.68 51.09 6.40
CA THR A 429 -2.25 50.12 5.47
C THR A 429 -3.14 49.14 6.22
N VAL A 430 -4.32 48.88 5.67
CA VAL A 430 -5.21 47.82 6.13
C VAL A 430 -5.53 46.85 4.99
N TYR A 431 -5.79 45.61 5.36
CA TYR A 431 -6.32 44.57 4.48
C TYR A 431 -7.69 44.19 4.99
N ILE A 432 -8.70 44.19 4.13
CA ILE A 432 -10.11 43.95 4.49
C ILE A 432 -10.61 42.75 3.71
N ASP A 433 -11.27 41.84 4.41
CA ASP A 433 -11.73 40.58 3.86
C ASP A 433 -12.98 40.09 4.62
N HIS A 434 -13.76 39.21 4.00
CA HIS A 434 -14.94 38.55 4.56
C HIS A 434 -15.91 39.55 5.20
N VAL A 435 -16.54 40.38 4.36
CA VAL A 435 -17.51 41.42 4.74
C VAL A 435 -18.93 40.95 4.42
N GLY A 436 -19.85 41.03 5.38
CA GLY A 436 -21.25 40.65 5.14
C GLY A 436 -22.18 40.81 6.34
N LEU A 437 -23.47 40.53 6.12
CA LEU A 437 -24.49 40.56 7.17
C LEU A 437 -24.68 39.19 7.82
N ARG A 438 -24.91 39.20 9.13
CA ARG A 438 -25.11 38.00 9.95
C ARG A 438 -26.35 38.12 10.84
N GLN A 439 -26.98 36.98 11.10
CA GLN A 439 -28.10 36.85 12.04
C GLN A 439 -27.68 37.17 13.47
#